data_AF-A0A938MZC1-F1
#
_entry.id   AF-A0A938MZC1-F1
#
_cell.length_a   1.000
_cell.length_b   1.000
_cell.length_c   1.000
_cell.angle_alpha   90.00
_cell.angle_beta   90.00
_cell.angle_gamma   90.00
#
_symmetry.space_group_name_H-M   'P 1'
#
loop_
_entity.id
_entity.type
_entity.pdbx_description
1 polymer ?
#
loop_
_entity_poly.entity_id
_entity_poly.type
_entity_poly.pdbx_seq_one_letter_code
_entity_poly.pdbx_strand_id
1 'polypeptide(L)'
;MAVGKEAMAGAPWVRRVLLVALGCLLAAGVPACGDGDGYSQETPDATLRTARKMVERGEAKKIVTLIHADSREMAAVLKRLGSLLGNMQDLAGEIAKAFPQEVEKLKGDVEKGSGSARAQGLLQAFTGGRPPRDRNAARAQQNQFALLIRNVFADPFGWLADQEGRLSTAFVDDSTVAILYDDKPVIPVIGLLMRQRRGLWYIELPTGMPGADKFLPRSREEYSVIGSVVKVFDQVVIDLTADVRTRRVSNLDGLSRNAGEKAFIPMAMAFYAYTRLLEDRSKAPGPR
;
A
#
# COMPACT_ATOMS: atom_id res chain seq x y z
N MET A 1 58.39 -56.19 3.73
CA MET A 1 58.88 -55.76 2.40
C MET A 1 57.67 -55.13 1.70
N ALA A 2 57.50 -53.80 1.73
CA ALA A 2 58.04 -52.80 0.78
C ALA A 2 57.57 -53.15 -0.65
N VAL A 3 56.85 -52.35 -1.45
CA VAL A 3 56.90 -50.94 -1.88
C VAL A 3 55.56 -50.73 -2.66
N GLY A 4 54.89 -49.58 -2.83
CA GLY A 4 55.35 -48.21 -2.78
C GLY A 4 54.22 -47.18 -2.77
N LYS A 5 54.60 -46.01 -2.27
CA LYS A 5 53.95 -44.73 -2.43
C LYS A 5 54.34 -44.17 -3.81
N GLU A 6 53.37 -43.86 -4.66
CA GLU A 6 53.50 -42.84 -5.71
C GLU A 6 52.35 -41.84 -5.49
N ALA A 7 52.62 -40.67 -4.92
CA ALA A 7 53.13 -39.48 -5.61
C ALA A 7 52.15 -38.92 -6.65
N MET A 8 50.99 -38.43 -6.20
CA MET A 8 50.21 -37.44 -6.96
C MET A 8 50.92 -36.08 -6.86
N ALA A 9 51.96 -35.92 -7.69
CA ALA A 9 52.57 -34.63 -7.98
C ALA A 9 51.57 -33.78 -8.78
N GLY A 10 51.40 -32.54 -8.33
CA GLY A 10 50.35 -31.64 -8.76
C GLY A 10 50.43 -31.28 -10.25
N ALA A 11 49.33 -31.53 -10.96
CA ALA A 11 49.16 -31.06 -12.31
C ALA A 11 48.89 -29.54 -12.30
N PRO A 12 49.75 -28.71 -12.93
CA PRO A 12 49.65 -27.24 -12.87
C PRO A 12 48.38 -26.68 -13.53
N TRP A 13 47.66 -27.49 -14.32
CA TRP A 13 46.41 -27.10 -14.94
C TRP A 13 45.22 -27.11 -13.97
N VAL A 14 45.20 -27.99 -12.97
CA VAL A 14 44.13 -28.02 -11.94
C VAL A 14 44.14 -26.74 -11.11
N ARG A 15 45.34 -26.21 -10.82
CA ARG A 15 45.52 -24.95 -10.09
C ARG A 15 45.08 -23.73 -10.91
N ARG A 16 45.19 -23.78 -12.24
CA ARG A 16 44.73 -22.71 -13.15
C ARG A 16 43.21 -22.75 -13.37
N VAL A 17 42.60 -23.93 -13.44
CA VAL A 17 41.14 -24.08 -13.53
C VAL A 17 40.46 -23.65 -12.23
N LEU A 18 41.04 -24.00 -11.07
CA LEU A 18 40.52 -23.57 -9.77
C LEU A 18 40.65 -22.05 -9.54
N LEU A 19 41.70 -21.41 -10.05
CA LEU A 19 41.87 -19.95 -9.98
C LEU A 19 40.93 -19.19 -10.94
N VAL A 20 40.60 -19.73 -12.11
CA VAL A 20 39.61 -19.13 -13.01
C VAL A 20 38.18 -19.31 -12.47
N ALA A 21 37.86 -20.49 -11.91
CA ALA A 21 36.57 -20.72 -11.26
C ALA A 21 36.37 -19.87 -10.00
N LEU A 22 37.42 -19.69 -9.18
CA LEU A 22 37.39 -18.80 -8.01
C LEU A 22 37.38 -17.32 -8.42
N GLY A 23 38.03 -16.96 -9.55
CA GLY A 23 37.98 -15.62 -10.14
C GLY A 23 36.60 -15.25 -10.69
N CYS A 24 35.87 -16.20 -11.29
CA CYS A 24 34.48 -15.99 -11.72
C CYS A 24 33.51 -15.92 -10.52
N LEU A 25 33.78 -16.63 -9.41
CA LEU A 25 32.99 -16.50 -8.18
C LEU A 25 33.23 -15.16 -7.46
N LEU A 26 34.45 -14.60 -7.54
CA LEU A 26 34.79 -13.30 -6.96
C LEU A 26 34.37 -12.12 -7.85
N ALA A 27 34.18 -12.32 -9.16
CA ALA A 27 33.59 -11.33 -10.07
C ALA A 27 32.07 -11.18 -9.93
N ALA A 28 31.39 -12.09 -9.22
CA ALA A 28 30.00 -11.90 -8.77
C ALA A 28 29.91 -10.98 -7.53
N GLY A 29 31.04 -10.59 -6.95
CA GLY A 29 31.13 -9.60 -5.88
C GLY A 29 31.21 -8.17 -6.41
N VAL A 30 30.26 -7.75 -7.24
CA VAL A 30 29.98 -6.31 -7.34
C VAL A 30 29.26 -5.97 -6.04
N PRO A 31 29.85 -5.20 -5.10
CA PRO A 31 29.03 -4.53 -4.11
C PRO A 31 28.17 -3.57 -4.92
N ALA A 32 26.95 -3.99 -5.22
CA ALA A 32 25.95 -3.09 -5.74
C ALA A 32 25.88 -1.94 -4.74
N CYS A 33 26.35 -0.78 -5.18
CA CYS A 33 26.07 0.51 -4.57
C CYS A 33 24.54 0.68 -4.60
N GLY A 34 23.88 0.09 -3.62
CA GLY A 34 22.50 0.35 -3.25
C GLY A 34 22.54 1.10 -1.93
N ASP A 35 22.09 2.35 -1.97
CA ASP A 35 22.22 3.35 -0.93
C ASP A 35 21.82 2.88 0.48
N GLY A 36 22.49 3.45 1.49
CA GLY A 36 22.62 2.92 2.86
C GLY A 36 21.37 2.94 3.76
N ASP A 37 20.17 2.91 3.20
CA ASP A 37 18.91 2.78 3.94
C ASP A 37 18.35 1.35 3.95
N GLY A 38 18.84 0.45 3.09
CA GLY A 38 18.41 -0.95 3.03
C GLY A 38 17.06 -1.17 2.32
N TYR A 39 16.62 -0.19 1.52
CA TYR A 39 15.51 -0.32 0.58
C TYR A 39 16.02 -0.75 -0.81
N SER A 40 15.26 -1.59 -1.50
CA SER A 40 15.59 -2.05 -2.85
C SER A 40 14.33 -2.22 -3.70
N GLN A 41 14.44 -1.81 -4.96
CA GLN A 41 13.44 -2.03 -6.01
C GLN A 41 14.02 -2.80 -7.19
N GLU A 42 15.15 -3.49 -7.01
CA GLU A 42 15.86 -4.18 -8.10
C GLU A 42 15.11 -5.42 -8.61
N THR A 43 14.30 -6.02 -7.75
CA THR A 43 13.44 -7.17 -8.09
C THR A 43 12.01 -6.93 -7.60
N PRO A 44 11.01 -7.58 -8.20
CA PRO A 44 9.62 -7.52 -7.74
C PRO A 44 9.48 -7.76 -6.24
N ASP A 45 10.06 -8.85 -5.75
CA ASP A 45 9.95 -9.23 -4.35
C ASP A 45 10.74 -8.28 -3.44
N ALA A 46 11.84 -7.69 -3.91
CA ALA A 46 12.54 -6.65 -3.18
C ALA A 46 11.68 -5.40 -2.99
N THR A 47 10.92 -4.99 -4.01
CA THR A 47 9.97 -3.87 -3.91
C THR A 47 8.90 -4.13 -2.85
N LEU A 48 8.31 -5.33 -2.82
CA LEU A 48 7.32 -5.71 -1.81
C LEU A 48 7.92 -5.74 -0.39
N ARG A 49 9.12 -6.33 -0.23
CA ARG A 49 9.84 -6.31 1.05
C ARG A 49 10.17 -4.89 1.49
N THR A 50 10.51 -4.00 0.57
CA THR A 50 10.77 -2.58 0.84
C THR A 50 9.53 -1.88 1.37
N ALA A 51 8.36 -2.10 0.76
CA ALA A 51 7.08 -1.55 1.26
C ALA A 51 6.84 -1.96 2.73
N ARG A 52 7.07 -3.24 3.05
CA ARG A 52 6.95 -3.75 4.41
C ARG A 52 7.93 -3.10 5.37
N LYS A 53 9.22 -3.05 5.02
CA LYS A 53 10.25 -2.39 5.85
C LYS A 53 9.94 -0.91 6.10
N MET A 54 9.36 -0.20 5.13
CA MET A 54 8.92 1.19 5.32
C MET A 54 7.82 1.27 6.39
N VAL A 55 6.85 0.37 6.40
CA VAL A 55 5.84 0.28 7.47
C VAL A 55 6.50 -0.07 8.80
N GLU A 56 7.29 -1.15 8.87
CA GLU A 56 7.93 -1.62 10.11
C GLU A 56 8.77 -0.52 10.79
N ARG A 57 9.40 0.35 10.00
CA ARG A 57 10.27 1.43 10.48
C ARG A 57 9.55 2.75 10.81
N GLY A 58 8.22 2.82 10.70
CA GLY A 58 7.52 4.08 10.92
C GLY A 58 7.64 5.07 9.75
N GLU A 59 7.93 4.57 8.55
CA GLU A 59 8.19 5.37 7.36
C GLU A 59 7.12 5.18 6.26
N ALA A 60 5.86 4.90 6.64
CA ALA A 60 4.77 4.64 5.69
C ALA A 60 4.58 5.74 4.65
N LYS A 61 4.99 6.99 4.95
CA LYS A 61 5.01 8.09 3.99
C LYS A 61 5.83 7.84 2.73
N LYS A 62 6.81 6.92 2.78
CA LYS A 62 7.66 6.56 1.65
C LYS A 62 7.03 5.50 0.75
N ILE A 63 5.96 4.81 1.15
CA ILE A 63 5.34 3.73 0.35
C ILE A 63 4.96 4.23 -1.05
N VAL A 64 4.51 5.47 -1.17
CA VAL A 64 4.13 6.09 -2.45
C VAL A 64 5.29 6.23 -3.44
N THR A 65 6.56 6.13 -3.00
CA THR A 65 7.72 6.14 -3.91
C THR A 65 7.85 4.82 -4.69
N LEU A 66 7.18 3.76 -4.21
CA LEU A 66 7.11 2.47 -4.89
C LEU A 66 6.04 2.45 -5.98
N ILE A 67 5.20 3.48 -6.07
CA ILE A 67 4.13 3.60 -7.05
C ILE A 67 4.63 4.46 -8.23
N HIS A 68 4.45 3.95 -9.44
CA HIS A 68 4.74 4.71 -10.66
C HIS A 68 3.73 5.86 -10.83
N ALA A 69 4.23 7.03 -11.20
CA ALA A 69 3.41 8.20 -11.52
C ALA A 69 3.52 8.52 -13.01
N ASP A 70 2.39 8.49 -13.72
CA ASP A 70 2.34 8.78 -15.16
C ASP A 70 2.47 10.27 -15.49
N SER A 71 2.26 11.14 -14.49
CA SER A 71 2.29 12.60 -14.66
C SER A 71 2.82 13.31 -13.41
N ARG A 72 3.20 14.59 -13.57
CA ARG A 72 3.63 15.46 -12.46
C ARG A 72 2.49 15.71 -11.48
N GLU A 73 1.27 15.83 -11.99
CA GLU A 73 0.04 16.02 -11.23
C GLU A 73 -0.27 14.77 -10.38
N MET A 74 -0.14 13.58 -10.96
CA MET A 74 -0.28 12.31 -10.24
C MET A 74 0.79 12.17 -9.16
N ALA A 75 2.06 12.48 -9.47
CA ALA A 75 3.15 12.46 -8.49
C ALA A 75 2.88 13.42 -7.32
N ALA A 76 2.30 14.59 -7.58
CA ALA A 76 1.92 15.54 -6.53
C ALA A 76 0.79 15.02 -5.63
N VAL A 77 -0.19 14.30 -6.18
CA VAL A 77 -1.24 13.63 -5.40
C VAL A 77 -0.65 12.48 -4.58
N LEU A 78 0.18 11.63 -5.18
CA LEU A 78 0.87 10.54 -4.48
C LEU A 78 1.73 11.06 -3.33
N LYS A 79 2.44 12.19 -3.51
CA LYS A 79 3.21 12.82 -2.42
C LYS A 79 2.32 13.21 -1.23
N ARG A 80 1.14 13.80 -1.49
CA ARG A 80 0.16 14.13 -0.43
C ARG A 80 -0.41 12.89 0.22
N LEU A 81 -0.68 11.85 -0.57
CA LEU A 81 -1.11 10.55 -0.07
C LEU A 81 -0.04 9.95 0.85
N GLY A 82 1.24 10.10 0.51
CA GLY A 82 2.37 9.72 1.37
C GLY A 82 2.30 10.42 2.74
N SER A 83 2.11 11.74 2.77
CA SER A 83 1.93 12.46 4.04
C SER A 83 0.77 11.90 4.87
N LEU A 84 -0.39 11.66 4.24
CA LEU A 84 -1.55 11.04 4.88
C LEU A 84 -1.21 9.66 5.47
N LEU A 85 -0.54 8.79 4.71
CA LEU A 85 -0.14 7.47 5.19
C LEU A 85 0.82 7.56 6.39
N GLY A 86 1.74 8.52 6.38
CA GLY A 86 2.62 8.80 7.52
C GLY A 86 1.84 9.23 8.76
N ASN A 87 0.93 10.20 8.62
CA ASN A 87 0.10 10.67 9.74
C ASN A 87 -0.86 9.58 10.25
N MET A 88 -1.35 8.70 9.37
CA MET A 88 -2.15 7.54 9.78
C MET A 88 -1.32 6.55 10.60
N GLN A 89 -0.05 6.36 10.25
CA GLN A 89 0.87 5.55 11.03
C GLN A 89 1.10 6.13 12.42
N ASP A 90 1.31 7.45 12.50
CA ASP A 90 1.46 8.16 13.77
C ASP A 90 0.20 8.02 14.63
N LEU A 91 -0.98 8.20 14.04
CA LEU A 91 -2.27 8.00 14.72
C LEU A 91 -2.39 6.59 15.30
N ALA A 92 -2.09 5.56 14.50
CA ALA A 92 -2.13 4.17 14.96
C ALA A 92 -1.17 3.92 16.12
N GLY A 93 0.03 4.51 16.06
CA GLY A 93 1.01 4.46 17.16
C GLY A 93 0.50 5.12 18.43
N GLU A 94 -0.18 6.26 18.35
CA GLU A 94 -0.80 6.92 19.51
C GLU A 94 -2.00 6.14 20.06
N ILE A 95 -2.82 5.56 19.19
CA ILE A 95 -3.94 4.69 19.58
C ILE A 95 -3.43 3.47 20.34
N ALA A 96 -2.39 2.79 19.84
CA ALA A 96 -1.81 1.62 20.50
C ALA A 96 -1.24 1.95 21.89
N LYS A 97 -0.68 3.15 22.07
CA LYS A 97 -0.22 3.64 23.38
C LYS A 97 -1.38 3.98 24.32
N ALA A 98 -2.43 4.62 23.81
CA ALA A 98 -3.55 5.10 24.62
C ALA A 98 -4.56 3.99 24.98
N PHE A 99 -4.80 3.06 24.05
CA PHE A 99 -5.85 2.03 24.13
C PHE A 99 -5.30 0.62 23.84
N PRO A 100 -4.25 0.14 24.54
CA PRO A 100 -3.56 -1.12 24.21
C PRO A 100 -4.49 -2.34 24.26
N GLN A 101 -5.39 -2.40 25.25
CA GLN A 101 -6.35 -3.50 25.40
C GLN A 101 -7.36 -3.56 24.24
N GLU A 102 -7.79 -2.40 23.74
CA GLU A 102 -8.70 -2.35 22.60
C GLU A 102 -7.99 -2.81 21.33
N VAL A 103 -6.74 -2.37 21.11
CA VAL A 103 -5.94 -2.81 19.95
C VAL A 103 -5.67 -4.32 20.00
N GLU A 104 -5.33 -4.88 21.15
CA GLU A 104 -5.12 -6.32 21.31
C GLU A 104 -6.40 -7.11 21.01
N LYS A 105 -7.55 -6.64 21.53
CA LYS A 105 -8.86 -7.22 21.21
C LYS A 105 -9.13 -7.20 19.70
N LEU A 106 -8.84 -6.09 19.03
CA LEU A 106 -9.01 -5.97 17.59
C LEU A 106 -8.16 -6.97 16.82
N LYS A 107 -6.89 -7.13 17.19
CA LYS A 107 -5.99 -8.11 16.56
C LYS A 107 -6.52 -9.53 16.73
N GLY A 108 -6.96 -9.89 17.93
CA GLY A 108 -7.59 -11.19 18.19
C GLY A 108 -8.87 -11.43 17.36
N ASP A 109 -9.68 -10.39 17.10
CA ASP A 109 -10.86 -10.48 16.23
C ASP A 109 -10.48 -10.62 14.73
N VAL A 110 -9.32 -10.11 14.32
CA VAL A 110 -8.81 -10.25 12.94
C VAL A 110 -8.33 -11.67 12.68
N GLU A 111 -7.50 -12.21 13.57
CA GLU A 111 -6.91 -13.55 13.46
C GLU A 111 -7.97 -14.65 13.39
N LYS A 112 -9.13 -14.45 14.04
CA LYS A 112 -10.25 -15.39 14.06
C LYS A 112 -11.07 -15.47 12.76
N GLY A 113 -10.63 -14.86 11.66
CA GLY A 113 -11.17 -15.12 10.32
C GLY A 113 -11.79 -13.91 9.59
N SER A 114 -11.44 -12.68 9.98
CA SER A 114 -12.10 -11.47 9.44
C SER A 114 -11.34 -10.80 8.29
N GLY A 115 -10.13 -11.22 7.93
CA GLY A 115 -9.24 -10.52 7.00
C GLY A 115 -9.82 -10.33 5.58
N SER A 116 -10.33 -11.39 4.96
CA SER A 116 -10.94 -11.34 3.62
C SER A 116 -12.28 -10.61 3.61
N ALA A 117 -13.08 -10.77 4.66
CA ALA A 117 -14.34 -10.05 4.85
C ALA A 117 -14.12 -8.53 5.00
N ARG A 118 -13.01 -8.11 5.63
CA ARG A 118 -12.63 -6.70 5.79
C ARG A 118 -12.29 -6.05 4.46
N ALA A 119 -11.47 -6.71 3.64
CA ALA A 119 -11.10 -6.22 2.31
C ALA A 119 -12.34 -6.10 1.39
N GLN A 120 -13.25 -7.09 1.42
CA GLN A 120 -14.51 -7.03 0.69
C GLN A 120 -15.45 -5.95 1.20
N GLY A 121 -15.59 -5.77 2.52
CA GLY A 121 -16.42 -4.73 3.10
C GLY A 121 -15.92 -3.32 2.75
N LEU A 122 -14.61 -3.12 2.74
CA LEU A 122 -13.99 -1.85 2.35
C LEU A 122 -14.19 -1.57 0.85
N LEU A 123 -14.00 -2.61 0.00
CA LEU A 123 -14.29 -2.51 -1.43
C LEU A 123 -15.75 -2.13 -1.67
N GLN A 124 -16.70 -2.78 -0.98
CA GLN A 124 -18.13 -2.52 -1.13
C GLN A 124 -18.55 -1.11 -0.66
N ALA A 125 -17.90 -0.59 0.39
CA ALA A 125 -18.08 0.78 0.85
C ALA A 125 -17.58 1.80 -0.19
N PHE A 126 -16.45 1.52 -0.84
CA PHE A 126 -15.87 2.39 -1.87
C PHE A 126 -16.58 2.29 -3.23
N THR A 127 -17.11 1.12 -3.61
CA THR A 127 -17.81 0.94 -4.89
C THR A 127 -19.25 1.43 -4.87
N GLY A 128 -19.69 2.14 -3.81
CA GLY A 128 -21.01 2.76 -3.76
C GLY A 128 -22.14 1.74 -3.70
N GLY A 129 -22.10 0.83 -2.72
CA GLY A 129 -23.22 -0.08 -2.45
C GLY A 129 -24.56 0.67 -2.44
N ARG A 130 -25.59 0.09 -3.08
CA ARG A 130 -26.94 0.67 -3.18
C ARG A 130 -27.38 1.23 -1.83
N PRO A 131 -27.86 2.50 -1.76
CA PRO A 131 -28.31 3.06 -0.51
C PRO A 131 -29.42 2.17 0.06
N PRO A 132 -29.32 1.77 1.34
CA PRO A 132 -30.29 0.86 1.95
C PRO A 132 -31.68 1.50 1.94
N ARG A 133 -32.66 0.78 1.42
CA ARG A 133 -34.07 1.20 1.41
C ARG A 133 -34.73 1.17 2.79
N ASP A 134 -34.11 0.48 3.74
CA ASP A 134 -34.62 0.29 5.11
C ASP A 134 -33.72 1.03 6.13
N ARG A 135 -34.35 1.69 7.10
CA ARG A 135 -33.68 2.35 8.24
C ARG A 135 -32.86 1.35 9.08
N ASN A 136 -33.31 0.11 9.20
CA ASN A 136 -32.56 -0.91 9.93
C ASN A 136 -31.29 -1.32 9.18
N ALA A 137 -31.37 -1.44 7.86
CA ALA A 137 -30.21 -1.66 7.00
C ALA A 137 -29.25 -0.46 7.01
N ALA A 138 -29.76 0.78 7.08
CA ALA A 138 -28.94 1.98 7.23
C ALA A 138 -28.15 2.01 8.55
N ARG A 139 -28.77 1.64 9.67
CA ARG A 139 -28.07 1.53 10.96
C ARG A 139 -27.05 0.39 10.98
N ALA A 140 -27.38 -0.76 10.41
CA ALA A 140 -26.44 -1.87 10.28
C ALA A 140 -25.22 -1.46 9.43
N GLN A 141 -25.43 -0.75 8.33
CA GLN A 141 -24.36 -0.23 7.48
C GLN A 141 -23.51 0.82 8.21
N GLN A 142 -24.12 1.73 8.98
CA GLN A 142 -23.40 2.69 9.82
C GLN A 142 -22.50 2.00 10.86
N ASN A 143 -23.01 0.96 11.53
CA ASN A 143 -22.22 0.20 12.50
C ASN A 143 -21.07 -0.55 11.84
N GLN A 144 -21.30 -1.18 10.68
CA GLN A 144 -20.24 -1.82 9.89
C GLN A 144 -19.17 -0.83 9.45
N PHE A 145 -19.58 0.36 9.00
CA PHE A 145 -18.67 1.42 8.60
C PHE A 145 -17.86 1.96 9.79
N ALA A 146 -18.49 2.16 10.95
CA ALA A 146 -17.80 2.55 12.18
C ALA A 146 -16.76 1.51 12.60
N LEU A 147 -17.12 0.21 12.53
CA LEU A 147 -16.18 -0.88 12.80
C LEU A 147 -15.01 -0.88 11.81
N LEU A 148 -15.26 -0.67 10.51
CA LEU A 148 -14.21 -0.57 9.49
C LEU A 148 -13.28 0.62 9.74
N ILE A 149 -13.83 1.79 10.08
CA ILE A 149 -13.06 2.98 10.44
C ILE A 149 -12.17 2.70 11.65
N ARG A 150 -12.75 2.17 12.73
CA ARG A 150 -12.01 1.78 13.94
C ARG A 150 -10.84 0.87 13.61
N ASN A 151 -11.14 -0.12 12.79
CA ASN A 151 -10.22 -1.14 12.33
C ASN A 151 -9.09 -0.62 11.45
N VAL A 152 -9.37 0.35 10.59
CA VAL A 152 -8.38 0.99 9.71
C VAL A 152 -7.52 1.96 10.51
N PHE A 153 -8.07 2.69 11.48
CA PHE A 153 -7.27 3.62 12.27
C PHE A 153 -6.43 2.95 13.34
N ALA A 154 -6.91 1.87 13.96
CA ALA A 154 -6.15 1.14 14.97
C ALA A 154 -4.93 0.42 14.37
N ASP A 155 -5.06 -0.09 13.13
CA ASP A 155 -3.96 -0.76 12.45
C ASP A 155 -4.05 -0.62 10.92
N PRO A 156 -3.68 0.56 10.37
CA PRO A 156 -3.83 0.85 8.95
C PRO A 156 -2.94 -0.02 8.05
N PHE A 157 -1.87 -0.58 8.62
CA PHE A 157 -0.88 -1.37 7.90
C PHE A 157 -0.72 -2.79 8.44
N GLY A 158 -1.54 -3.21 9.40
CA GLY A 158 -1.46 -4.56 9.99
C GLY A 158 -1.56 -5.65 8.94
N TRP A 159 -2.40 -5.43 7.93
CA TRP A 159 -2.50 -6.34 6.80
C TRP A 159 -1.18 -6.53 6.05
N LEU A 160 -0.31 -5.50 5.94
CA LEU A 160 1.01 -5.63 5.30
C LEU A 160 2.01 -6.40 6.15
N ALA A 161 1.94 -6.25 7.47
CA ALA A 161 2.79 -7.00 8.40
C ALA A 161 2.42 -8.49 8.39
N ASP A 162 1.12 -8.80 8.36
CA ASP A 162 0.59 -10.18 8.38
C ASP A 162 0.72 -10.90 7.02
N GLN A 163 1.20 -10.22 5.98
CA GLN A 163 1.27 -10.72 4.62
C GLN A 163 2.61 -11.41 4.26
N GLU A 164 3.50 -11.64 5.23
CA GLU A 164 4.75 -12.37 4.97
C GLU A 164 4.46 -13.77 4.40
N GLY A 165 4.88 -13.99 3.15
CA GLY A 165 4.65 -15.24 2.41
C GLY A 165 3.31 -15.33 1.66
N ARG A 166 2.39 -14.38 1.85
CA ARG A 166 1.08 -14.36 1.18
C ARG A 166 1.05 -13.47 -0.05
N LEU A 167 1.81 -12.36 -0.02
CA LEU A 167 2.06 -11.57 -1.23
C LEU A 167 3.15 -12.24 -2.05
N SER A 168 2.77 -12.69 -3.25
CA SER A 168 3.69 -13.26 -4.23
C SER A 168 3.64 -12.47 -5.54
N THR A 169 4.58 -12.73 -6.43
CA THR A 169 4.59 -12.14 -7.78
C THR A 169 4.60 -13.24 -8.83
N ALA A 170 3.86 -13.02 -9.92
CA ALA A 170 3.86 -13.91 -11.07
C ALA A 170 4.19 -13.11 -12.33
N PHE A 171 5.18 -13.57 -13.10
CA PHE A 171 5.57 -12.92 -14.34
C PHE A 171 4.44 -12.96 -15.36
N VAL A 172 4.10 -11.79 -15.88
CA VAL A 172 3.23 -11.63 -17.05
C VAL A 172 4.10 -11.58 -18.31
N ASP A 173 5.19 -10.82 -18.23
CA ASP A 173 6.26 -10.73 -19.23
C ASP A 173 7.60 -10.38 -18.54
N ASP A 174 8.69 -10.25 -19.30
CA ASP A 174 10.05 -9.97 -18.78
C ASP A 174 10.15 -8.67 -17.95
N SER A 175 9.23 -7.74 -18.17
CA SER A 175 9.23 -6.41 -17.56
C SER A 175 8.01 -6.15 -16.67
N THR A 176 7.06 -7.07 -16.58
CA THR A 176 5.78 -6.91 -15.89
C THR A 176 5.47 -8.13 -15.05
N VAL A 177 5.09 -7.91 -13.80
CA VAL A 177 4.57 -8.96 -12.92
C VAL A 177 3.18 -8.59 -12.40
N ALA A 178 2.36 -9.60 -12.13
CA ALA A 178 1.16 -9.48 -11.34
C ALA A 178 1.50 -9.71 -9.87
N ILE A 179 0.97 -8.85 -8.99
CA ILE A 179 0.98 -9.04 -7.54
C ILE A 179 -0.20 -9.94 -7.19
N LEU A 180 0.10 -11.03 -6.51
CA LEU A 180 -0.85 -12.02 -6.04
C LEU A 180 -0.91 -12.01 -4.51
N TYR A 181 -2.04 -12.44 -3.99
CA TYR A 181 -2.33 -12.67 -2.60
C TYR A 181 -2.85 -14.09 -2.45
N ASP A 182 -2.14 -14.95 -1.72
CA ASP A 182 -2.40 -16.40 -1.65
C ASP A 182 -2.61 -17.01 -3.06
N ASP A 183 -1.68 -16.69 -3.98
CA ASP A 183 -1.69 -17.10 -5.39
C ASP A 183 -2.93 -16.64 -6.20
N LYS A 184 -3.72 -15.70 -5.68
CA LYS A 184 -4.87 -15.10 -6.35
C LYS A 184 -4.63 -13.63 -6.64
N PRO A 185 -5.15 -13.07 -7.75
CA PRO A 185 -5.05 -11.64 -7.99
C PRO A 185 -5.67 -10.83 -6.83
N VAL A 186 -4.92 -9.83 -6.33
CA VAL A 186 -5.39 -8.92 -5.27
C VAL A 186 -6.70 -8.22 -5.68
N ILE A 187 -6.82 -7.87 -6.97
CA ILE A 187 -8.02 -7.30 -7.57
C ILE A 187 -8.57 -8.33 -8.57
N PRO A 188 -9.73 -8.99 -8.31
CA PRO A 188 -10.19 -10.16 -9.05
C PRO A 188 -10.41 -10.00 -10.57
N VAL A 189 -10.49 -8.75 -11.06
CA VAL A 189 -10.75 -8.46 -12.49
C VAL A 189 -9.51 -7.87 -13.19
N ILE A 190 -8.74 -7.07 -12.47
CA ILE A 190 -7.72 -6.18 -13.06
C ILE A 190 -6.30 -6.60 -12.63
N GLY A 191 -6.16 -7.28 -11.50
CA GLY A 191 -4.87 -7.49 -10.84
C GLY A 191 -4.25 -6.19 -10.34
N LEU A 192 -3.20 -6.29 -9.54
CA LEU A 192 -2.30 -5.16 -9.30
C LEU A 192 -0.99 -5.52 -9.98
N LEU A 193 -0.47 -4.64 -10.84
CA LEU A 193 0.72 -4.92 -11.62
C LEU A 193 1.93 -4.18 -11.05
N MET A 194 3.12 -4.75 -11.24
CA MET A 194 4.36 -4.00 -11.18
C MET A 194 5.07 -4.07 -12.51
N ARG A 195 5.78 -3.00 -12.86
CA ARG A 195 6.53 -2.91 -14.08
C ARG A 195 7.93 -2.37 -13.84
N GLN A 196 8.89 -2.92 -14.57
CA GLN A 196 10.26 -2.46 -14.55
C GLN A 196 10.41 -1.18 -15.39
N ARG A 197 11.01 -0.16 -14.78
CA ARG A 197 11.33 1.13 -15.40
C ARG A 197 12.75 1.52 -14.98
N ARG A 198 13.64 1.68 -15.97
CA ARG A 198 15.04 2.08 -15.74
C ARG A 198 15.76 1.18 -14.71
N GLY A 199 15.51 -0.13 -14.78
CA GLY A 199 16.12 -1.13 -13.89
C GLY A 199 15.42 -1.33 -12.54
N LEU A 200 14.43 -0.48 -12.17
CA LEU A 200 13.71 -0.58 -10.91
C LEU A 200 12.25 -0.98 -11.11
N TRP A 201 11.69 -1.72 -10.16
CA TRP A 201 10.31 -2.19 -10.17
C TRP A 201 9.38 -1.24 -9.42
N TYR A 202 8.32 -0.80 -10.08
CA TYR A 202 7.29 0.06 -9.52
C TYR A 202 5.92 -0.58 -9.63
N ILE A 203 5.09 -0.36 -8.62
CA ILE A 203 3.66 -0.67 -8.66
C ILE A 203 3.01 0.27 -9.67
N GLU A 204 2.33 -0.30 -10.66
CA GLU A 204 1.65 0.46 -11.71
C GLU A 204 0.17 0.56 -11.36
N LEU A 205 -0.32 1.79 -11.22
CA LEU A 205 -1.74 2.03 -11.10
C LEU A 205 -2.40 1.67 -12.44
N PRO A 206 -3.63 1.14 -12.44
CA PRO A 206 -4.27 0.66 -13.66
C PRO A 206 -4.86 1.81 -14.49
N THR A 207 -4.04 2.80 -14.83
CA THR A 207 -4.41 4.07 -15.46
C THR A 207 -4.59 3.96 -16.96
N GLY A 208 -3.89 3.01 -17.60
CA GLY A 208 -3.93 2.78 -19.05
C GLY A 208 -5.02 1.82 -19.55
N MET A 209 -5.92 1.34 -18.70
CA MET A 209 -6.92 0.36 -19.11
C MET A 209 -8.15 0.98 -19.78
N PRO A 210 -8.82 0.27 -20.71
CA PRO A 210 -10.10 0.68 -21.24
C PRO A 210 -11.12 0.92 -20.13
N GLY A 211 -11.71 2.12 -20.06
CA GLY A 211 -12.72 2.47 -19.06
C GLY A 211 -12.17 3.00 -17.73
N ALA A 212 -10.89 2.79 -17.40
CA ALA A 212 -10.27 3.39 -16.22
C ALA A 212 -10.24 4.92 -16.32
N ASP A 213 -10.10 5.38 -17.55
CA ASP A 213 -10.17 6.76 -17.98
C ASP A 213 -11.48 7.47 -17.53
N LYS A 214 -12.57 6.75 -17.25
CA LYS A 214 -13.84 7.32 -16.73
C LYS A 214 -13.79 7.72 -15.26
N PHE A 215 -12.92 7.08 -14.47
CA PHE A 215 -12.85 7.27 -13.01
C PHE A 215 -11.58 7.99 -12.58
N LEU A 216 -10.52 7.93 -13.38
CA LEU A 216 -9.25 8.54 -13.05
C LEU A 216 -9.18 10.02 -13.50
N PRO A 217 -8.48 10.86 -12.73
CA PRO A 217 -8.21 12.24 -13.13
C PRO A 217 -7.39 12.29 -14.42
N ARG A 218 -7.79 13.18 -15.32
CA ARG A 218 -7.15 13.48 -16.60
C ARG A 218 -6.56 14.87 -16.64
N SER A 219 -7.17 15.83 -15.93
CA SER A 219 -6.73 17.23 -15.93
C SER A 219 -6.06 17.62 -14.62
N ARG A 220 -5.29 18.71 -14.67
CA ARG A 220 -4.66 19.31 -13.49
C ARG A 220 -5.69 19.71 -12.44
N GLU A 221 -6.85 20.20 -12.87
CA GLU A 221 -7.97 20.59 -12.01
C GLU A 221 -8.53 19.36 -11.28
N GLU A 222 -8.76 18.25 -11.98
CA GLU A 222 -9.24 17.00 -11.38
C GLU A 222 -8.22 16.43 -10.36
N TYR A 223 -6.92 16.43 -10.69
CA TYR A 223 -5.87 16.06 -9.73
C TYR A 223 -5.81 17.02 -8.54
N SER A 224 -6.08 18.31 -8.73
CA SER A 224 -6.14 19.30 -7.65
C SER A 224 -7.30 19.02 -6.69
N VAL A 225 -8.45 18.61 -7.21
CA VAL A 225 -9.61 18.21 -6.38
C VAL A 225 -9.28 16.97 -5.56
N ILE A 226 -8.72 15.92 -6.18
CA ILE A 226 -8.29 14.72 -5.43
C ILE A 226 -7.23 15.09 -4.38
N GLY A 227 -6.24 15.91 -4.75
CA GLY A 227 -5.23 16.38 -3.81
C GLY A 227 -5.82 17.15 -2.62
N SER A 228 -6.92 17.88 -2.85
CA SER A 228 -7.66 18.61 -1.80
C SER A 228 -8.45 17.66 -0.90
N VAL A 229 -9.09 16.63 -1.48
CA VAL A 229 -9.72 15.54 -0.72
C VAL A 229 -8.69 14.89 0.21
N VAL A 230 -7.55 14.45 -0.34
CA VAL A 230 -6.47 13.82 0.43
C VAL A 230 -5.99 14.73 1.56
N LYS A 231 -5.82 16.04 1.30
CA LYS A 231 -5.42 17.02 2.33
C LYS A 231 -6.45 17.16 3.45
N VAL A 232 -7.74 17.12 3.12
CA VAL A 232 -8.80 17.17 4.14
C VAL A 232 -8.73 15.94 5.05
N PHE A 233 -8.58 14.75 4.47
CA PHE A 233 -8.38 13.52 5.25
C PHE A 233 -7.12 13.59 6.11
N ASP A 234 -6.02 14.11 5.55
CA ASP A 234 -4.76 14.29 6.26
C ASP A 234 -4.93 15.17 7.51
N GLN A 235 -5.64 16.29 7.37
CA GLN A 235 -5.93 17.17 8.50
C GLN A 235 -6.80 16.49 9.56
N VAL A 236 -7.81 15.72 9.15
CA VAL A 236 -8.64 14.95 10.09
C VAL A 236 -7.77 13.98 10.89
N VAL A 237 -6.86 13.26 10.24
CA VAL A 237 -5.96 12.30 10.90
C VAL A 237 -5.04 13.01 11.90
N ILE A 238 -4.47 14.16 11.51
CA ILE A 238 -3.66 14.99 12.42
C ILE A 238 -4.47 15.42 13.65
N ASP A 239 -5.69 15.92 13.44
CA ASP A 239 -6.57 16.39 14.52
C ASP A 239 -6.97 15.26 15.47
N LEU A 240 -7.29 14.08 14.94
CA LEU A 240 -7.59 12.90 15.73
C LEU A 240 -6.38 12.42 16.52
N THR A 241 -5.18 12.49 15.93
CA THR A 241 -3.93 12.16 16.62
C THR A 241 -3.71 13.09 17.82
N ALA A 242 -3.98 14.39 17.65
CA ALA A 242 -3.93 15.36 18.73
C ALA A 242 -4.97 15.06 19.83
N ASP A 243 -6.19 14.67 19.46
CA ASP A 243 -7.23 14.33 20.44
C ASP A 243 -6.90 13.06 21.25
N VAL A 244 -6.29 12.05 20.63
CA VAL A 244 -5.79 10.85 21.34
C VAL A 244 -4.67 11.24 22.30
N ARG A 245 -3.67 11.99 21.83
CA ARG A 245 -2.54 12.46 22.66
C ARG A 245 -2.98 13.29 23.87
N THR A 246 -4.00 14.14 23.68
CA THR A 246 -4.54 15.00 24.72
C THR A 246 -5.65 14.35 25.55
N ARG A 247 -5.94 13.06 25.33
CA ARG A 247 -6.99 12.28 26.02
C ARG A 247 -8.39 12.91 25.92
N ARG A 248 -8.67 13.63 24.83
CA ARG A 248 -10.01 14.15 24.52
C ARG A 248 -10.98 13.04 24.09
N VAL A 249 -10.42 11.94 23.62
CA VAL A 249 -11.15 10.69 23.37
C VAL A 249 -10.76 9.66 24.42
N SER A 250 -11.73 8.95 24.97
CA SER A 250 -11.54 8.00 26.08
C SER A 250 -11.47 6.54 25.63
N ASN A 251 -11.86 6.24 24.39
CA ASN A 251 -11.86 4.91 23.78
C ASN A 251 -11.97 5.01 22.26
N LEU A 252 -11.88 3.87 21.55
CA LEU A 252 -11.95 3.83 20.08
C LEU A 252 -13.33 4.20 19.51
N ASP A 253 -14.41 4.00 20.27
CA ASP A 253 -15.75 4.38 19.84
C ASP A 253 -15.89 5.92 19.84
N GLY A 254 -15.35 6.58 20.87
CA GLY A 254 -15.24 8.03 20.95
C GLY A 254 -14.36 8.61 19.84
N LEU A 255 -13.24 7.95 19.53
CA LEU A 255 -12.41 8.29 18.38
C LEU A 255 -13.20 8.22 17.06
N SER A 256 -13.94 7.13 16.84
CA SER A 256 -14.71 6.91 15.61
C SER A 256 -15.83 7.95 15.46
N ARG A 257 -16.51 8.30 16.56
CA ARG A 257 -17.54 9.34 16.56
C ARG A 257 -16.95 10.71 16.23
N ASN A 258 -15.86 11.08 16.91
CA ASN A 258 -15.17 12.35 16.68
C ASN A 258 -14.58 12.45 15.27
N ALA A 259 -14.05 11.33 14.73
CA ALA A 259 -13.63 11.23 13.34
C ALA A 259 -14.79 11.51 12.38
N GLY A 260 -15.96 10.91 12.63
CA GLY A 260 -17.18 11.17 11.86
C GLY A 260 -17.58 12.64 11.88
N GLU A 261 -17.64 13.26 13.06
CA GLU A 261 -18.01 14.67 13.23
C GLU A 261 -17.06 15.62 12.50
N LYS A 262 -15.74 15.39 12.59
CA LYS A 262 -14.72 16.22 11.96
C LYS A 262 -14.63 16.02 10.44
N ALA A 263 -14.82 14.80 9.98
CA ALA A 263 -14.63 14.45 8.57
C ALA A 263 -15.89 14.68 7.73
N PHE A 264 -17.09 14.53 8.30
CA PHE A 264 -18.33 14.41 7.52
C PHE A 264 -18.57 15.60 6.58
N ILE A 265 -18.57 16.83 7.11
CA ILE A 265 -18.87 18.02 6.31
C ILE A 265 -17.81 18.26 5.22
N PRO A 266 -16.50 18.27 5.54
CA PRO A 266 -15.47 18.44 4.52
C PRO A 266 -15.49 17.35 3.44
N MET A 267 -15.68 16.08 3.82
CA MET A 267 -15.76 14.96 2.87
C MET A 267 -16.98 15.09 1.95
N ALA A 268 -18.15 15.42 2.50
CA ALA A 268 -19.36 15.59 1.71
C ALA A 268 -19.20 16.68 0.64
N MET A 269 -18.57 17.81 1.00
CA MET A 269 -18.28 18.89 0.06
C MET A 269 -17.28 18.48 -1.02
N ALA A 270 -16.20 17.79 -0.63
CA ALA A 270 -15.18 17.36 -1.58
C ALA A 270 -15.71 16.29 -2.55
N PHE A 271 -16.52 15.36 -2.04
CA PHE A 271 -17.21 14.36 -2.85
C PHE A 271 -18.21 15.02 -3.81
N TYR A 272 -19.02 15.96 -3.33
CA TYR A 272 -19.95 16.72 -4.17
C TYR A 272 -19.24 17.48 -5.30
N ALA A 273 -18.12 18.15 -4.98
CA ALA A 273 -17.31 18.85 -5.98
C ALA A 273 -16.76 17.88 -7.04
N TYR A 274 -16.27 16.71 -6.61
CA TYR A 274 -15.78 15.67 -7.50
C TYR A 274 -16.90 15.09 -8.39
N THR A 275 -18.08 14.78 -7.82
CA THR A 275 -19.21 14.27 -8.62
C THR A 275 -19.69 15.28 -9.64
N ARG A 276 -19.71 16.58 -9.29
CA ARG A 276 -20.06 17.65 -10.24
C ARG A 276 -19.08 17.72 -11.41
N LEU A 277 -17.78 17.60 -11.15
CA LEU A 277 -16.77 17.56 -12.22
C LEU A 277 -16.98 16.37 -13.16
N LEU A 278 -17.30 15.19 -12.63
CA LEU A 278 -17.61 14.02 -13.45
C LEU A 278 -18.89 14.21 -14.28
N GLU A 279 -19.92 14.82 -13.70
CA GLU A 279 -21.16 15.15 -14.42
C GLU A 279 -20.90 16.14 -15.57
N ASP A 280 -20.16 17.22 -15.32
CA ASP A 280 -19.84 18.23 -16.32
C ASP A 280 -19.06 17.63 -17.49
N ARG A 281 -18.14 16.71 -17.18
CA ARG A 281 -17.40 15.95 -18.18
C ARG A 281 -18.30 15.02 -19.00
N SER A 282 -19.28 14.37 -18.37
CA SER A 282 -20.24 13.50 -19.08
C SER A 282 -21.16 14.27 -20.04
N LYS A 283 -21.36 15.57 -19.79
CA LYS A 283 -22.21 16.46 -20.58
C LYS A 283 -21.44 17.23 -21.66
N ALA A 284 -20.12 17.34 -21.55
CA ALA A 284 -19.30 17.97 -22.57
C ALA A 284 -19.34 17.14 -23.87
N PRO A 285 -19.68 17.73 -25.03
CA PRO A 285 -19.64 17.02 -26.31
C PRO A 285 -18.20 16.55 -26.55
N GLY A 286 -18.05 15.25 -26.89
CA GLY A 286 -16.73 14.66 -27.15
C GLY A 286 -15.95 15.43 -28.23
N PRO A 287 -14.60 15.37 -28.22
CA PRO A 287 -13.80 15.97 -29.27
C PRO A 287 -14.25 15.40 -30.63
N ARG A 288 -14.61 16.30 -31.55
CA ARG A 288 -14.88 15.95 -32.96
C ARG A 288 -13.58 15.59 -33.66
#